data_AF-A0A1Y3QS22-F1
#
_entry.id   AF-A0A1Y3QS22-F1
#
_cell.length_a   1.000
_cell.length_b   1.000
_cell.length_c   1.000
_cell.angle_alpha   90.00
_cell.angle_beta   90.00
_cell.angle_gamma   90.00
#
_symmetry.space_group_name_H-M   'P 1'
#
loop_
_entity.id
_entity.type
_entity.pdbx_description
1 polymer ?
#
loop_
_entity_poly.entity_id
_entity_poly.type
_entity_poly.pdbx_seq_one_letter_code
_entity_poly.pdbx_strand_id
1 'polypeptide(L)' 'MNQLTLTDHPYLYLGSLSEAKRSNEAGLWRASHQCNIACKQAIEAAIRAGFDGMHLKADCARGVIAQYGFKRVGWVL' A
#
# COMPACT_ATOMS: atom_id res chain seq x y z
N MET A 1 -0.32 -25.66 11.40
CA MET A 1 0.82 -25.21 10.58
C MET A 1 0.42 -23.88 9.93
N ASN A 2 0.73 -22.74 10.54
CA ASN A 2 0.52 -21.44 9.90
C ASN A 2 1.86 -20.95 9.35
N GLN A 3 2.05 -21.12 8.05
CA GLN A 3 3.14 -20.51 7.30
C GLN A 3 2.87 -19.00 7.25
N LEU A 4 3.43 -18.25 8.21
CA LEU A 4 3.59 -16.81 8.07
C LEU A 4 4.63 -16.59 6.97
N THR A 5 4.19 -16.53 5.73
CA THR A 5 5.03 -16.05 4.64
C THR A 5 5.41 -14.62 4.98
N LEU A 6 6.68 -14.38 5.31
CA LEU A 6 7.27 -13.04 5.27
C LEU A 6 7.21 -12.58 3.81
N THR A 7 6.06 -12.08 3.38
CA THR A 7 5.95 -11.41 2.08
C THR A 7 6.78 -10.15 2.19
N ASP A 8 7.93 -10.16 1.51
CA ASP A 8 8.81 -9.00 1.44
C ASP A 8 8.12 -7.96 0.55
N HIS A 9 7.35 -7.07 1.18
CA HIS A 9 6.62 -6.04 0.47
C HIS A 9 7.58 -4.93 0.02
N PRO A 10 7.33 -4.28 -1.14
CA PRO A 10 8.20 -3.23 -1.63
C PRO A 10 8.48 -2.16 -0.57
N TYR A 11 9.73 -1.72 -0.48
CA TYR A 11 10.18 -0.75 0.52
C TYR A 11 9.31 0.52 0.53
N LEU A 12 8.81 0.87 1.72
CA LEU A 12 8.01 2.08 1.94
C LEU A 12 8.92 3.23 2.37
N TYR A 13 9.14 4.16 1.45
CA TYR A 13 9.81 5.43 1.70
C TYR A 13 8.83 6.41 2.35
N LEU A 14 9.13 6.88 3.57
CA LEU A 14 8.25 7.74 4.39
C LEU A 14 8.58 9.24 4.28
N GLY A 15 9.79 9.58 3.85
CA GLY A 15 10.23 10.97 3.71
C GLY A 15 9.66 11.67 2.46
N SER A 16 9.79 12.99 2.44
CA SER A 16 9.45 13.82 1.30
C SER A 16 10.41 13.62 0.12
N LEU A 17 9.97 14.00 -1.09
CA LEU A 17 10.86 14.02 -2.26
C LEU A 17 12.05 14.97 -2.06
N SER A 18 11.86 16.08 -1.34
CA SER A 18 12.93 17.03 -1.04
C SER A 18 14.01 16.41 -0.17
N GLU A 19 13.63 15.66 0.87
CA GLU A 19 14.56 14.87 1.68
C GLU A 19 15.28 13.81 0.86
N ALA A 20 14.54 13.05 0.05
CA ALA A 20 15.12 12.04 -0.83
C ALA A 20 16.14 12.63 -1.81
N LYS A 21 15.89 13.83 -2.36
CA LYS A 21 16.86 14.52 -3.21
C LYS A 21 18.13 14.93 -2.45
N ARG A 22 17.98 15.46 -1.22
CA ARG A 22 19.13 15.84 -0.38
C ARG A 22 19.99 14.63 0.00
N SER A 23 19.38 13.47 0.19
CA SER A 23 20.06 12.22 0.53
C SER A 23 20.49 11.38 -0.68
N ASN A 24 20.29 11.86 -1.91
CA ASN A 24 20.54 11.11 -3.15
C ASN A 24 19.74 9.80 -3.28
N GLU A 25 18.54 9.75 -2.70
CA GLU A 25 17.61 8.61 -2.65
C GLU A 25 16.35 8.82 -3.50
N ALA A 26 16.35 9.79 -4.42
CA ALA A 26 15.17 10.13 -5.23
C ALA A 26 14.61 8.92 -6.04
N GLY A 27 15.46 7.95 -6.39
CA GLY A 27 15.05 6.70 -7.02
C GLY A 27 14.20 5.82 -6.10
N LEU A 28 14.61 5.64 -4.84
CA LEU A 28 13.87 4.88 -3.83
C LEU A 28 12.52 5.55 -3.53
N TRP A 29 12.52 6.88 -3.39
CA TRP A 29 11.29 7.63 -3.23
C TRP A 29 10.33 7.41 -4.40
N ARG A 30 10.82 7.48 -5.64
CA ARG A 30 9.98 7.32 -6.84
C ARG A 30 9.38 5.92 -6.92
N ALA A 31 10.17 4.88 -6.67
CA ALA A 31 9.68 3.49 -6.66
C ALA A 31 8.62 3.28 -5.57
N SER A 32 8.88 3.77 -4.35
CA SER A 32 7.89 3.74 -3.25
C SER A 32 6.63 4.51 -3.61
N HIS A 33 6.76 5.70 -4.21
CA HIS A 33 5.62 6.54 -4.57
C HIS A 33 4.74 5.88 -5.66
N GLN A 34 5.34 5.25 -6.66
CA GLN A 34 4.61 4.46 -7.67
C GLN A 34 3.83 3.30 -7.02
N CYS A 35 4.45 2.59 -6.08
CA CYS A 35 3.77 1.54 -5.32
C CYS A 35 2.62 2.10 -4.45
N ASN A 36 2.74 3.32 -3.92
CA ASN A 36 1.64 3.98 -3.19
C ASN A 36 0.46 4.30 -4.12
N ILE A 37 0.71 4.77 -5.34
CA ILE A 37 -0.34 5.03 -6.34
C ILE A 37 -1.06 3.72 -6.70
N ALA A 38 -0.31 2.64 -6.94
CA ALA A 38 -0.91 1.33 -7.24
C ALA A 38 -1.72 0.80 -6.04
N CYS A 39 -1.21 0.95 -4.82
CA CYS A 39 -1.92 0.58 -3.59
C CYS A 39 -3.23 1.37 -3.45
N LYS A 40 -3.21 2.69 -3.68
CA LYS A 40 -4.41 3.54 -3.66
C LYS A 40 -5.47 3.03 -4.64
N GLN A 41 -5.07 2.77 -5.88
CA GLN A 41 -5.98 2.27 -6.92
C GLN A 41 -6.59 0.92 -6.52
N ALA A 42 -5.80 0.03 -5.91
CA ALA A 42 -6.29 -1.25 -5.41
C ALA A 42 -7.28 -1.10 -4.24
N ILE A 43 -7.03 -0.16 -3.32
CA ILE A 43 -7.97 0.18 -2.23
C ILE A 43 -9.30 0.66 -2.81
N GLU A 44 -9.25 1.62 -3.74
CA GLU A 44 -10.46 2.18 -4.38
C GLU A 44 -11.25 1.11 -5.14
N ALA A 45 -10.56 0.21 -5.84
CA ALA A 45 -11.18 -0.91 -6.53
C ALA A 45 -11.82 -1.91 -5.55
N ALA A 46 -11.13 -2.23 -4.45
CA ALA A 46 -11.65 -3.12 -3.42
C ALA A 46 -12.91 -2.53 -2.77
N ILE A 47 -12.90 -1.24 -2.41
CA ILE A 47 -14.06 -0.54 -1.85
C ILE A 47 -15.22 -0.57 -2.83
N ARG A 48 -14.98 -0.25 -4.11
CA ARG A 48 -16.04 -0.27 -5.15
C ARG A 48 -16.67 -1.66 -5.31
N ALA A 49 -15.89 -2.73 -5.17
CA ALA A 49 -16.38 -4.11 -5.27
C ALA A 49 -17.02 -4.63 -3.96
N GLY A 50 -16.65 -4.05 -2.82
CA GLY A 50 -17.05 -4.49 -1.49
C GLY A 50 -18.12 -3.64 -0.81
N PHE A 51 -18.50 -2.50 -1.38
CA PHE A 51 -19.50 -1.59 -0.84
C PHE A 51 -20.86 -1.79 -1.51
N ASP A 52 -21.91 -2.03 -0.72
CA ASP A 52 -23.27 -2.28 -1.20
C ASP A 52 -24.19 -1.04 -1.16
N GLY A 53 -23.64 0.12 -0.79
CA GLY A 53 -24.39 1.35 -0.57
C GLY A 53 -24.62 1.70 0.91
N MET A 54 -24.48 0.73 1.82
CA MET A 54 -24.66 0.91 3.27
C MET A 54 -23.50 0.34 4.08
N HIS A 55 -22.93 -0.79 3.66
CA HIS A 55 -21.87 -1.49 4.36
C HIS A 55 -20.71 -1.80 3.44
N LEU A 56 -19.51 -1.76 4.01
CA LEU A 56 -18.30 -2.27 3.40
C LEU A 56 -18.06 -3.69 3.94
N LYS A 57 -17.81 -4.65 3.05
CA LYS A 57 -17.41 -6.01 3.44
C LYS A 57 -16.20 -5.97 4.39
N ALA A 58 -16.28 -6.69 5.51
CA ALA A 58 -15.25 -6.68 6.55
C ALA A 58 -13.86 -7.15 6.05
N ASP A 59 -13.82 -7.95 4.99
CA ASP A 59 -12.61 -8.46 4.37
C ASP A 59 -12.18 -7.68 3.12
N CYS A 60 -12.80 -6.54 2.83
CA CYS A 60 -12.50 -5.70 1.65
C CYS A 60 -11.00 -5.38 1.52
N ALA A 61 -10.33 -5.07 2.63
CA ALA A 61 -8.90 -4.71 2.61
C ALA A 61 -7.96 -5.93 2.60
N ARG A 62 -8.46 -7.16 2.82
CA ARG A 62 -7.62 -8.35 3.04
C ARG A 62 -6.70 -8.62 1.85
N GLY A 63 -7.23 -8.57 0.63
CA GLY A 63 -6.44 -8.77 -0.59
C GLY A 63 -5.39 -7.68 -0.80
N VAL A 64 -5.75 -6.42 -0.53
CA VAL A 64 -4.84 -5.28 -0.66
C VAL A 64 -3.69 -5.38 0.37
N ILE A 65 -3.99 -5.73 1.62
CA ILE A 65 -2.99 -5.95 2.67
C ILE A 65 -2.06 -7.11 2.31
N ALA A 66 -2.60 -8.20 1.77
CA ALA A 66 -1.80 -9.34 1.33
C ALA A 66 -0.85 -8.98 0.17
N GLN A 67 -1.24 -8.05 -0.71
CA GLN A 67 -0.43 -7.63 -1.86
C GLN A 67 0.61 -6.57 -1.49
N TYR A 68 0.21 -5.52 -0.77
CA TYR A 68 1.03 -4.32 -0.54
C TYR A 68 1.62 -4.23 0.86
N GLY A 69 1.14 -5.07 1.79
CA GLY A 69 1.57 -5.10 3.17
C GLY A 69 0.82 -4.10 4.05
N PHE A 70 0.62 -4.48 5.31
CA PHE A 70 -0.13 -3.69 6.27
C PHE A 70 0.39 -2.25 6.42
N LYS A 71 1.72 -2.07 6.47
CA LYS A 71 2.35 -0.74 6.63
C LYS A 71 2.03 0.21 5.49
N ARG A 72 2.09 -0.27 4.23
CA ARG A 72 1.83 0.57 3.06
C ARG A 72 0.36 0.91 2.94
N VAL A 73 -0.52 -0.08 3.14
CA VAL A 73 -1.97 0.16 3.12
C VAL A 73 -2.36 1.20 4.18
N GLY A 74 -1.84 1.08 5.41
CA GLY A 74 -2.09 2.05 6.47
C GLY A 74 -1.47 3.45 6.24
N TRP A 75 -0.44 3.56 5.40
CA TRP A 75 0.14 4.86 5.02
C TRP A 75 -0.66 5.57 3.92
N VAL A 76 -1.31 4.81 3.04
CA VAL A 76 -2.04 5.35 1.88
C VAL A 76 -3.48 5.76 2.23
N LEU A 77 -4.08 5.12 3.23
CA LEU A 77 -5.39 5.49 3.80
C LEU A 77 -5.30 6.78 4.62
#